data_AF-A0A953YII2-F1
#
_entry.id   AF-A0A953YII2-F1
#
_cell.length_a   1.000
_cell.length_b   1.000
_cell.length_c   1.000
_cell.angle_alpha   90.00
_cell.angle_beta   90.00
_cell.angle_gamma   90.00
#
_symmetry.space_group_name_H-M   'P 1'
#
loop_
_entity.id
_entity.type
_entity.pdbx_description
1 polymer ?
#
loop_
_entity_poly.entity_id
_entity_poly.type
_entity_poly.pdbx_seq_one_letter_code
_entity_poly.pdbx_strand_id
1 'polypeptide(L)'
;MRLILAEYGEAVELVETVPWERSEQLLALNPAGTVPIFVDETDGPIIGATVIAEYLAETRGSRVGESTLMPTGPVDRAEVRRLVSWALDKLDDEVVGYLVTEKVLKRLAPSANGGGSPDAAAIRAARSNIRYHLRYIG
;
A
#
# COMPACT_ATOMS: atom_id res chain seq x y z
N MET A 1 2.39 4.81 2.13
CA MET A 1 1.97 6.23 2.02
C MET A 1 2.29 7.05 3.24
N ARG A 2 1.81 6.73 4.44
CA ARG A 2 2.10 7.50 5.66
C ARG A 2 3.60 7.78 5.88
N LEU A 3 4.46 6.79 5.60
CA LEU A 3 5.92 6.95 5.66
C LEU A 3 6.45 7.98 4.65
N ILE A 4 5.98 7.95 3.40
CA ILE A 4 6.39 8.89 2.34
C ILE A 4 5.98 10.32 2.73
N LEU A 5 4.74 10.50 3.20
CA LEU A 5 4.22 11.79 3.62
C LEU A 5 5.01 12.35 4.81
N ALA A 6 5.36 11.50 5.78
CA ALA A 6 6.19 11.88 6.91
C ALA A 6 7.61 12.29 6.48
N GLU A 7 8.23 11.55 5.55
CA GLU A 7 9.56 11.88 5.02
C GLU A 7 9.56 13.23 4.28
N TYR A 8 8.46 13.54 3.58
CA TYR A 8 8.30 14.84 2.91
C TYR A 8 7.80 15.95 3.84
N GLY A 9 7.57 15.66 5.12
CA GLY A 9 7.11 16.64 6.10
C GLY A 9 5.68 17.13 5.87
N GLU A 10 4.85 16.36 5.14
CA GLU A 10 3.49 16.73 4.80
C GLU A 10 2.55 16.52 5.99
N ALA A 11 1.83 17.57 6.39
CA ALA A 11 0.77 17.49 7.37
C ALA A 11 -0.50 16.93 6.71
N VAL A 12 -0.98 15.80 7.19
CA VAL A 12 -2.15 15.12 6.61
C VAL A 12 -3.15 14.71 7.69
N GLU A 13 -4.43 14.83 7.35
CA GLU A 13 -5.50 14.18 8.11
C GLU A 13 -5.59 12.70 7.69
N LEU A 14 -5.61 11.79 8.66
CA LEU A 14 -5.76 10.37 8.40
C LEU A 14 -7.21 9.96 8.64
N VAL A 15 -7.90 9.61 7.57
CA VAL A 15 -9.25 9.05 7.62
C VAL A 15 -9.15 7.53 7.55
N GLU A 16 -9.54 6.85 8.62
CA GLU A 16 -9.61 5.40 8.63
C GLU A 16 -10.81 4.90 7.81
N THR A 17 -10.61 3.80 7.09
CA THR A 17 -11.67 3.15 6.30
C THR A 17 -11.71 1.68 6.63
N VAL A 18 -12.91 1.15 6.86
CA VAL A 18 -13.14 -0.27 7.08
C VAL A 18 -13.19 -0.97 5.72
N PRO A 19 -12.21 -1.83 5.37
CA PRO A 19 -12.07 -2.33 4.00
C PRO A 19 -13.27 -3.12 3.48
N TRP A 20 -14.00 -3.80 4.37
CA TRP A 20 -15.13 -4.66 4.01
C TRP A 20 -16.49 -3.95 3.97
N GLU A 21 -16.58 -2.68 4.39
CA GLU A 21 -17.84 -1.93 4.37
C GLU A 21 -18.14 -1.31 3.01
N ARG A 22 -17.11 -1.09 2.18
CA ARG A 22 -17.20 -0.49 0.83
C ARG A 22 -18.23 0.66 0.79
N SER A 23 -18.06 1.64 1.68
CA SER A 23 -19.01 2.73 1.86
C SER A 23 -19.25 3.50 0.56
N GLU A 24 -20.42 4.13 0.44
CA GLU A 24 -20.74 4.97 -0.71
C GLU A 24 -19.71 6.09 -0.92
N GLN A 25 -19.19 6.69 0.17
CA GLN A 25 -18.14 7.71 0.06
C GLN A 25 -16.85 7.15 -0.54
N LEU A 26 -16.44 5.95 -0.11
CA LEU A 26 -15.25 5.30 -0.66
C LEU A 26 -15.43 4.99 -2.14
N LEU A 27 -16.58 4.44 -2.52
CA LEU A 27 -16.87 4.05 -3.90
C LEU A 27 -17.07 5.26 -4.83
N ALA A 28 -17.56 6.38 -4.29
CA ALA A 28 -17.66 7.63 -5.02
C ALA A 28 -16.27 8.21 -5.36
N LEU A 29 -15.29 8.07 -4.45
CA LEU A 29 -13.91 8.48 -4.70
C LEU A 29 -13.15 7.49 -5.57
N ASN A 30 -13.29 6.19 -5.28
CA ASN A 30 -12.60 5.11 -5.96
C ASN A 30 -13.55 3.93 -6.16
N PRO A 31 -14.09 3.72 -7.39
CA PRO A 31 -14.96 2.59 -7.68
C PRO A 31 -14.33 1.21 -7.42
N ALA A 32 -12.99 1.10 -7.46
CA ALA A 32 -12.31 -0.13 -7.08
C ALA A 32 -12.50 -0.46 -5.59
N GLY A 33 -12.78 0.54 -4.75
CA GLY A 33 -12.93 0.41 -3.30
C GLY A 33 -11.63 0.05 -2.60
N THR A 34 -10.49 0.41 -3.20
CA THR A 34 -9.16 0.16 -2.66
C THR A 34 -8.62 1.41 -1.97
N VAL A 35 -7.77 1.18 -0.98
CA VAL A 35 -6.98 2.19 -0.28
C VAL A 35 -5.50 1.91 -0.54
N PRO A 36 -4.60 2.90 -0.45
CA PRO A 36 -4.83 4.29 -0.02
C PRO A 36 -5.39 5.21 -1.11
N ILE A 37 -6.11 6.24 -0.66
CA ILE A 37 -6.53 7.40 -1.46
C ILE A 37 -5.92 8.63 -0.80
N PHE A 38 -5.26 9.47 -1.59
CA PHE A 38 -4.75 10.77 -1.16
C PHE A 38 -5.62 11.85 -1.80
N VAL A 39 -6.24 12.70 -1.00
CA VAL A 39 -7.03 13.82 -1.51
C VAL A 39 -6.16 15.07 -1.40
N ASP A 40 -5.68 15.53 -2.55
CA ASP A 40 -4.99 16.80 -2.66
C ASP A 40 -6.00 17.95 -2.69
N GLU A 41 -5.75 19.03 -1.96
CA GLU A 41 -6.66 20.18 -1.91
C GLU A 41 -6.79 20.89 -3.27
N THR A 42 -5.76 20.79 -4.12
CA THR A 42 -5.72 21.45 -5.44
C THR A 42 -6.13 20.49 -6.55
N ASP A 43 -5.56 19.29 -6.56
CA ASP A 43 -5.69 18.36 -7.70
C ASP A 43 -6.75 17.26 -7.49
N GLY A 44 -7.34 17.16 -6.31
CA GLY A 44 -8.38 16.18 -5.99
C GLY A 44 -7.83 14.80 -5.64
N PRO A 45 -8.59 13.71 -5.89
CA PRO A 45 -8.24 12.36 -5.43
C PRO A 45 -7.19 11.68 -6.31
N ILE A 46 -6.07 11.26 -5.70
CA ILE A 46 -5.01 10.44 -6.29
C ILE A 46 -5.05 9.06 -5.62
N ILE A 47 -5.16 8.00 -6.41
CA ILE A 47 -5.55 6.67 -5.93
C ILE A 47 -4.43 5.66 -6.17
N GLY A 48 -4.08 4.90 -5.12
CA GLY A 48 -3.10 3.81 -5.20
C GLY A 48 -1.70 4.22 -4.75
N ALA A 49 -1.02 3.33 -4.02
CA ALA A 49 0.23 3.68 -3.34
C ALA A 49 1.35 4.15 -4.30
N THR A 50 1.54 3.46 -5.43
CA THR A 50 2.57 3.82 -6.43
C THR A 50 2.24 5.13 -7.13
N VAL A 51 0.97 5.32 -7.52
CA VAL A 51 0.50 6.54 -8.18
C VAL A 51 0.66 7.75 -7.25
N ILE A 52 0.26 7.63 -5.98
CA ILE A 52 0.43 8.72 -5.01
C ILE A 52 1.92 8.99 -4.78
N ALA A 53 2.77 7.96 -4.70
CA ALA A 53 4.21 8.16 -4.51
C ALA A 53 4.87 8.94 -5.67
N GLU A 54 4.53 8.62 -6.92
CA GLU A 54 5.04 9.35 -8.09
C GLU A 54 4.51 10.79 -8.13
N TYR A 55 3.20 10.97 -7.90
CA TYR A 55 2.59 12.29 -7.80
C TYR A 55 3.32 13.17 -6.77
N LEU A 56 3.55 12.65 -5.55
CA LEU A 56 4.29 13.37 -4.52
C LEU A 56 5.74 13.64 -4.94
N ALA A 57 6.42 12.69 -5.59
CA ALA A 57 7.78 12.93 -6.08
C ALA A 57 7.84 14.07 -7.10
N GLU A 58 6.87 14.17 -8.00
CA GLU A 58 6.81 15.20 -9.05
C GLU A 58 6.49 16.59 -8.51
N THR A 59 5.67 16.66 -7.47
CA THR A 59 5.08 17.92 -6.99
C THR A 59 5.71 18.43 -5.70
N ARG A 60 6.21 17.53 -4.85
CA ARG A 60 6.79 17.81 -3.52
C ARG A 60 8.28 17.52 -3.50
N GLY A 61 8.75 16.58 -4.33
CA GLY A 61 10.15 16.11 -4.32
C GLY A 61 11.18 17.23 -4.52
N SER A 62 10.87 18.26 -5.32
CA SER A 62 11.75 19.43 -5.51
C SER A 62 11.96 20.23 -4.23
N ARG A 63 11.01 20.22 -3.29
CA ARG A 63 11.11 20.92 -1.99
C ARG A 63 12.11 20.25 -1.04
N VAL A 64 12.32 18.95 -1.21
CA VAL A 64 13.12 18.11 -0.30
C VAL A 64 14.54 17.85 -0.84
N GLY A 65 14.85 18.33 -2.05
CA GLY A 65 16.20 18.33 -2.61
C GLY A 65 16.84 16.94 -2.71
N GLU A 66 18.04 16.78 -2.14
CA GLU A 66 18.78 15.51 -2.12
C GLU A 66 18.08 14.40 -1.30
N SER A 67 17.11 14.75 -0.44
CA SER A 67 16.31 13.80 0.34
C SER A 67 15.09 13.26 -0.43
N THR A 68 15.02 13.46 -1.75
CA THR A 68 13.93 12.88 -2.54
C THR A 68 13.97 11.36 -2.49
N LEU A 69 12.81 10.71 -2.30
CA LEU A 69 12.72 9.26 -2.17
C LEU A 69 12.92 8.51 -3.51
N MET A 70 12.94 9.25 -4.61
CA MET A 70 13.08 8.70 -5.95
C MET A 70 14.32 9.28 -6.65
N PRO A 71 15.28 8.44 -7.08
CA PRO A 71 16.47 8.90 -7.78
C PRO A 71 16.17 9.70 -9.06
N THR A 72 17.18 10.41 -9.56
CA THR A 72 17.11 11.16 -10.83
C THR A 72 17.45 10.28 -12.03
N GLY A 73 18.39 9.34 -11.88
CA GLY A 73 18.86 8.45 -12.94
C GLY A 73 17.79 7.44 -13.39
N PRO A 74 17.58 7.22 -14.70
CA PRO A 74 16.52 6.34 -15.18
C PRO A 74 16.71 4.87 -14.75
N VAL A 75 17.97 4.41 -14.67
CA VAL A 75 18.30 3.04 -14.24
C VAL A 75 17.97 2.85 -12.76
N ASP A 76 18.38 3.78 -11.91
CA ASP A 76 18.13 3.70 -10.46
C ASP A 76 16.62 3.83 -10.16
N ARG A 77 15.91 4.70 -10.88
CA ARG A 77 14.45 4.80 -10.80
C ARG A 77 13.76 3.50 -11.19
N ALA A 78 14.25 2.82 -12.22
CA ALA A 78 13.72 1.52 -12.63
C ALA A 78 13.93 0.47 -11.53
N GLU A 79 15.09 0.46 -10.89
CA GLU A 79 15.39 -0.46 -9.79
C GLU A 79 14.52 -0.20 -8.56
N VAL A 80 14.33 1.07 -8.17
CA VAL A 80 13.41 1.43 -7.07
C VAL A 80 11.99 0.97 -7.37
N ARG A 81 11.48 1.21 -8.58
CA ARG A 81 10.13 0.74 -8.98
C ARG A 81 10.02 -0.76 -8.99
N ARG A 82 11.06 -1.46 -9.44
CA ARG A 82 11.12 -2.93 -9.42
C ARG A 82 11.04 -3.47 -7.99
N LEU A 83 11.74 -2.84 -7.04
CA LEU A 83 11.67 -3.19 -5.62
C LEU A 83 10.30 -2.88 -5.01
N VAL A 84 9.72 -1.73 -5.35
CA VAL A 84 8.36 -1.35 -4.90
C VAL A 84 7.32 -2.34 -5.41
N SER A 85 7.35 -2.72 -6.69
CA SER A 85 6.46 -3.75 -7.26
C SER A 85 6.69 -5.12 -6.61
N TRP A 86 7.94 -5.50 -6.34
CA TRP A 86 8.21 -6.73 -5.59
C TRP A 86 7.55 -6.74 -4.20
N ALA A 87 7.61 -5.61 -3.48
CA ALA A 87 7.07 -5.51 -2.13
C ALA A 87 5.54 -5.39 -2.09
N LEU A 88 4.96 -4.56 -2.97
CA LEU A 88 3.52 -4.26 -2.95
C LEU A 88 2.67 -5.26 -3.72
N ASP A 89 3.25 -5.94 -4.72
CA ASP A 89 2.52 -6.91 -5.54
C ASP A 89 2.93 -8.32 -5.10
N LYS A 90 4.16 -8.74 -5.43
CA LYS A 90 4.57 -10.14 -5.30
C LYS A 90 4.60 -10.62 -3.84
N LEU A 91 5.22 -9.84 -2.94
CA LEU A 91 5.27 -10.17 -1.52
C LEU A 91 3.87 -10.10 -0.88
N ASP A 92 3.00 -9.21 -1.36
CA ASP A 92 1.62 -9.14 -0.86
C ASP A 92 0.83 -10.39 -1.27
N ASP A 93 0.83 -10.70 -2.55
CA ASP A 93 0.13 -11.84 -3.15
C ASP A 93 0.59 -13.19 -2.58
N GLU A 94 1.87 -13.32 -2.21
CA GLU A 94 2.43 -14.59 -1.74
C GLU A 94 2.55 -14.70 -0.22
N VAL A 95 2.47 -13.58 0.51
CA VAL A 95 2.72 -13.54 1.96
C VAL A 95 1.81 -12.57 2.72
N VAL A 96 1.95 -11.26 2.49
CA VAL A 96 1.35 -10.25 3.39
C VAL A 96 -0.16 -10.29 3.31
N GLY A 97 -0.75 -10.35 2.11
CA GLY A 97 -2.18 -10.45 1.89
C GLY A 97 -2.79 -11.66 2.60
N TYR A 98 -2.16 -12.83 2.52
CA TYR A 98 -2.61 -14.03 3.26
C TYR A 98 -2.53 -13.84 4.77
N LEU A 99 -1.41 -13.37 5.30
CA LEU A 99 -1.25 -13.21 6.74
C LEU A 99 -2.22 -12.16 7.32
N VAL A 100 -2.41 -11.04 6.62
CA VAL A 100 -3.35 -10.00 7.00
C VAL A 100 -4.79 -10.51 6.91
N THR A 101 -5.16 -11.17 5.83
CA THR A 101 -6.51 -11.72 5.65
C THR A 101 -6.85 -12.73 6.74
N GLU A 102 -5.99 -13.73 6.92
CA GLU A 102 -6.28 -14.85 7.81
C GLU A 102 -6.18 -14.47 9.29
N LYS A 103 -5.25 -13.60 9.68
CA LYS A 103 -5.01 -13.28 11.10
C LYS A 103 -5.67 -11.98 11.58
N VAL A 104 -6.00 -11.07 10.67
CA VAL A 104 -6.55 -9.75 11.01
C VAL A 104 -7.95 -9.61 10.44
N LEU A 105 -8.12 -9.65 9.11
CA LEU A 105 -9.40 -9.32 8.48
C LEU A 105 -10.50 -10.32 8.86
N LYS A 106 -10.26 -11.63 8.74
CA LYS A 106 -11.24 -12.66 9.09
C LYS A 106 -11.69 -12.61 10.56
N ARG A 107 -10.83 -12.08 11.44
CA ARG A 107 -11.13 -11.93 12.87
C ARG A 107 -11.98 -10.70 13.16
N LEU A 108 -11.79 -9.62 12.40
CA LEU A 108 -12.46 -8.34 12.63
C LEU A 108 -13.75 -8.20 11.81
N ALA A 109 -13.77 -8.74 10.59
CA ALA A 109 -14.92 -8.63 9.70
C ALA A 109 -16.07 -9.53 10.17
N PRO A 110 -17.34 -9.10 9.99
CA PRO A 110 -18.49 -9.97 10.15
C PRO A 110 -18.44 -11.16 9.18
N SER A 111 -19.01 -12.31 9.56
CA SER A 111 -19.05 -13.51 8.69
C SER A 111 -19.68 -13.25 7.32
N ALA A 112 -20.66 -12.34 7.24
CA ALA A 112 -21.29 -11.95 5.97
C ALA A 112 -20.32 -11.24 4.99
N ASN A 113 -19.25 -10.65 5.51
CA ASN A 113 -18.28 -9.86 4.74
C ASN A 113 -16.89 -10.53 4.72
N GLY A 114 -16.86 -11.86 4.70
CA GLY A 114 -15.62 -12.63 4.63
C GLY A 114 -14.92 -12.87 5.96
N GLY A 115 -15.57 -12.54 7.08
CA GLY A 115 -15.16 -12.97 8.42
C GLY A 115 -15.20 -14.48 8.59
N GLY A 116 -14.47 -15.02 9.57
CA GLY A 116 -14.51 -16.44 9.89
C GLY A 116 -13.24 -17.00 10.51
N SER A 117 -13.15 -18.33 10.54
CA SER A 117 -11.96 -19.02 11.04
C SER A 117 -10.79 -18.92 10.05
N PRO A 118 -9.55 -18.80 10.54
CA PRO A 118 -8.37 -18.75 9.70
C PRO A 118 -8.11 -20.08 8.98
N ASP A 119 -7.63 -19.99 7.74
CA ASP A 119 -7.07 -21.12 7.00
C ASP A 119 -5.61 -21.36 7.40
N ALA A 120 -5.40 -22.44 8.15
CA ALA A 120 -4.08 -22.83 8.62
C ALA A 120 -3.12 -23.24 7.48
N ALA A 121 -3.62 -23.73 6.34
CA ALA A 121 -2.81 -24.07 5.19
C ALA A 121 -2.27 -22.81 4.50
N ALA A 122 -3.13 -21.81 4.28
CA ALA A 122 -2.74 -20.51 3.73
C ALA A 122 -1.67 -19.82 4.60
N ILE A 123 -1.85 -19.80 5.93
CA ILE A 123 -0.87 -19.23 6.86
C ILE A 123 0.49 -19.98 6.78
N ARG A 124 0.47 -21.32 6.68
CA ARG A 124 1.72 -22.10 6.55
C ARG A 124 2.43 -21.81 5.24
N ALA A 125 1.70 -21.72 4.13
CA ALA A 125 2.26 -21.37 2.82
C ALA A 125 2.94 -20.00 2.85
N ALA A 126 2.24 -18.96 3.33
CA ALA A 126 2.78 -17.61 3.47
C ALA A 126 4.06 -17.55 4.34
N ARG A 127 4.05 -18.26 5.48
CA ARG A 127 5.23 -18.36 6.37
C ARG A 127 6.41 -19.10 5.73
N SER A 128 6.16 -20.02 4.81
CA SER A 128 7.23 -20.68 4.07
C SER A 128 7.86 -19.73 3.04
N ASN A 129 7.00 -18.97 2.34
CA ASN A 129 7.41 -18.08 1.25
C ASN A 129 8.20 -16.86 1.74
N ILE A 130 7.91 -16.31 2.93
CA ILE A 130 8.54 -15.07 3.41
C ILE A 130 10.08 -15.10 3.38
N ARG A 131 10.70 -16.26 3.63
CA ARG A 131 12.17 -16.41 3.62
C ARG A 131 12.78 -16.14 2.26
N TYR A 132 12.07 -16.52 1.19
CA TYR A 132 12.49 -16.25 -0.18
C TYR A 132 12.43 -14.76 -0.49
N HIS A 133 11.33 -14.08 -0.11
CA HIS A 133 11.19 -12.65 -0.38
C HIS A 133 12.19 -11.80 0.42
N LEU A 134 12.45 -12.11 1.69
CA LEU A 134 13.41 -11.34 2.48
C LEU A 134 14.81 -11.42 1.86
N ARG A 135 15.24 -12.61 1.42
CA ARG A 135 16.53 -12.78 0.72
C ARG A 135 16.61 -11.98 -0.59
N TYR A 136 15.49 -11.72 -1.24
CA TYR A 136 15.47 -10.97 -2.48
C TYR A 136 15.76 -9.47 -2.29
N ILE A 137 15.38 -8.92 -1.14
CA ILE A 137 15.54 -7.50 -0.80
C ILE A 137 16.79 -7.23 0.05
N GLY A 138 17.31 -8.22 0.78
CA GLY A 138 18.52 -8.12 1.60
C GLY A 138 18.71 -9.29 2.54
#